data_AF-A0A7C9EDB9-F1
#
_entry.id   AF-A0A7C9EDB9-F1
#
_cell.length_a   1.000
_cell.length_b   1.000
_cell.length_c   1.000
_cell.angle_alpha   90.00
_cell.angle_beta   90.00
_cell.angle_gamma   90.00
#
_symmetry.space_group_name_H-M   'P 1'
#
loop_
_entity.id
_entity.type
_entity.pdbx_description
1 polymer ?
#
loop_
_entity_poly.entity_id
_entity_poly.type
_entity_poly.pdbx_seq_one_letter_code
_entity_poly.pdbx_strand_id
1 'polypeptide(L)'
;RKTKRRALLPGFQTQRDEALMKQGTMKVALRAYALFVGKPKFCVTPPKLRLHLPLTFLLPIPITVKLATILNPPKTLRCGPSPSHFLTRCRATMATDALTVHVKDKIDLTDKETRIFNRLKEVLRHFNLNTQLRVAGGWVRDKLLGKDCYDIDIAIDNMLGREFCEKINEYLSKSGEDIQGVGVIQSNPDQSKHLETARMRLFDLWIDFVNLRAEDYAENSRIPTMRFGTAEEDAYRRDLTINSLFYNINTDSIEDFTGRGIADLKSGKIVTPLPPKETFLDDPLRVLRAIRFGARFSFVLDEALKEAAASDEVRAAIADKISRERIGHEVDLMMGGNQPVKAVTYICDLVLFWVVFGLPPNVDPPIPEACDRLCLGYMEVAWSLIQSIESLTLNDEPRRLCLYAALFLPLRSTIYEDNKNRKVPVVDYIFRSSLKLKAKDAETVISIHRVTEKFVSLFPCIMSEEDVQSAEAHCKHVLIDVPESSKLRILIGLLLREIKDFWRVALLVSTLLHPDVSEHESSGKDIQLEKRRKTFKLVEDMISKLGLENVWETKPLVNGQEIMKVLNLQRGGPIVREWQQKIMEWQLAHPAATTDECLEWLREASAKRVKMV
;
A
#
# COMPACT_ATOMS: atom_id res chain seq x y z
N ARG A 1 -28.40 -59.17 -15.54
CA ARG A 1 -27.47 -59.61 -16.61
C ARG A 1 -26.06 -59.13 -16.24
N LYS A 2 -25.16 -60.08 -15.92
CA LYS A 2 -23.67 -60.04 -15.82
C LYS A 2 -23.06 -58.83 -15.08
N THR A 3 -22.64 -58.84 -13.81
CA THR A 3 -21.77 -59.73 -12.98
C THR A 3 -20.28 -59.76 -13.34
N LYS A 4 -19.42 -59.22 -12.43
CA LYS A 4 -18.10 -59.69 -11.91
C LYS A 4 -17.09 -58.51 -11.79
N ARG A 5 -16.60 -58.08 -10.61
CA ARG A 5 -15.81 -58.68 -9.49
C ARG A 5 -14.31 -58.91 -9.78
N ARG A 6 -13.52 -58.54 -8.75
CA ARG A 6 -12.10 -58.81 -8.36
C ARG A 6 -11.06 -57.81 -8.90
N ALA A 7 -10.36 -57.01 -8.09
CA ALA A 7 -9.51 -57.23 -6.89
C ALA A 7 -8.13 -57.82 -7.20
N LEU A 8 -7.05 -57.07 -6.88
CA LEU A 8 -5.86 -57.45 -6.08
C LEU A 8 -4.66 -56.49 -6.32
N LEU A 9 -4.05 -56.04 -5.22
CA LEU A 9 -2.71 -55.43 -5.03
C LEU A 9 -1.57 -56.46 -5.31
N PRO A 10 -0.25 -56.22 -5.08
CA PRO A 10 0.66 -55.05 -5.23
C PRO A 10 2.03 -55.41 -5.91
N GLY A 11 2.91 -54.42 -6.12
CA GLY A 11 4.37 -54.60 -5.91
C GLY A 11 5.33 -54.51 -7.10
N PHE A 12 6.44 -53.76 -6.86
CA PHE A 12 7.80 -53.87 -7.42
C PHE A 12 8.02 -53.70 -8.95
N GLN A 13 8.80 -52.71 -9.39
CA GLN A 13 10.28 -52.79 -9.45
C GLN A 13 10.89 -51.59 -10.21
N THR A 14 11.94 -51.08 -9.56
CA THR A 14 12.99 -50.14 -9.94
C THR A 14 13.70 -50.35 -11.28
N GLN A 15 14.10 -49.21 -11.87
CA GLN A 15 15.38 -48.90 -12.56
C GLN A 15 15.69 -49.47 -13.95
N ARG A 16 16.41 -48.63 -14.71
CA ARG A 16 17.01 -48.76 -16.07
C ARG A 16 16.05 -48.30 -17.19
N ASP A 17 16.36 -47.30 -18.01
CA ASP A 17 17.63 -47.02 -18.69
C ASP A 17 17.89 -45.51 -18.91
N GLU A 18 19.05 -45.05 -18.41
CA GLU A 18 19.92 -44.15 -19.16
C GLU A 18 20.44 -44.87 -20.42
N ALA A 19 20.74 -44.11 -21.46
CA ALA A 19 21.52 -44.46 -22.65
C ALA A 19 20.72 -44.75 -23.93
N LEU A 20 20.26 -43.66 -24.55
CA LEU A 20 20.47 -43.47 -25.98
C LEU A 20 21.41 -42.28 -26.18
N MET A 21 22.69 -42.66 -26.29
CA MET A 21 23.83 -41.84 -26.66
C MET A 21 23.71 -41.30 -28.09
N LYS A 22 24.11 -40.02 -28.22
CA LYS A 22 25.01 -39.46 -29.24
C LYS A 22 24.67 -39.68 -30.72
N GLN A 23 24.33 -38.57 -31.37
CA GLN A 23 25.01 -37.96 -32.54
C GLN A 23 24.15 -36.75 -32.95
N GLY A 24 24.61 -35.53 -33.15
CA GLY A 24 25.92 -34.92 -33.09
C GLY A 24 25.77 -33.42 -33.43
N THR A 25 26.82 -32.65 -33.14
CA THR A 25 27.16 -31.33 -33.70
C THR A 25 26.21 -30.14 -33.45
N MET A 26 26.63 -28.90 -33.20
CA MET A 26 27.91 -28.24 -32.93
C MET A 26 27.59 -26.73 -32.80
N LYS A 27 28.41 -25.99 -32.03
CA LYS A 27 28.59 -24.52 -32.01
C LYS A 27 27.64 -23.67 -31.14
N VAL A 28 28.09 -22.80 -30.24
CA VAL A 28 29.39 -22.52 -29.60
C VAL A 28 29.05 -21.80 -28.28
N ALA A 29 29.57 -22.29 -27.17
CA ALA A 29 29.83 -21.52 -25.95
C ALA A 29 31.36 -21.44 -25.80
N LEU A 30 31.93 -20.25 -25.92
CA LEU A 30 33.31 -19.93 -25.52
C LEU A 30 33.51 -18.42 -25.64
N ARG A 31 33.43 -17.71 -24.51
CA ARG A 31 34.39 -16.69 -24.03
C ARG A 31 33.76 -15.81 -22.95
N ALA A 32 34.07 -16.13 -21.70
CA ALA A 32 34.22 -15.17 -20.63
C ALA A 32 35.70 -15.20 -20.18
N TYR A 33 36.16 -14.07 -19.61
CA TYR A 33 37.44 -13.85 -18.92
C TYR A 33 38.71 -13.68 -19.77
N ALA A 34 39.11 -12.42 -19.97
CA ALA A 34 40.33 -11.84 -19.38
C ALA A 34 40.58 -10.40 -19.87
N LEU A 35 41.14 -9.58 -18.97
CA LEU A 35 41.88 -8.32 -19.18
C LEU A 35 41.06 -7.02 -19.34
N PHE A 36 41.09 -6.17 -18.32
CA PHE A 36 41.47 -4.76 -18.49
C PHE A 36 42.02 -4.17 -17.18
N VAL A 37 43.34 -4.20 -17.05
CA VAL A 37 44.14 -3.23 -16.28
C VAL A 37 44.82 -2.34 -17.32
N GLY A 38 44.75 -1.02 -17.17
CA GLY A 38 45.62 -0.06 -17.88
C GLY A 38 44.92 1.17 -18.49
N LYS A 39 45.07 2.33 -17.82
CA LYS A 39 45.12 3.66 -18.46
C LYS A 39 46.48 3.81 -19.21
N PRO A 40 46.86 4.92 -19.93
CA PRO A 40 46.19 6.22 -20.15
C PRO A 40 46.34 6.86 -21.58
N LYS A 41 45.77 8.09 -21.75
CA LYS A 41 46.08 9.18 -22.71
C LYS A 41 45.80 8.98 -24.22
N PHE A 42 44.96 9.85 -24.81
CA PHE A 42 45.39 10.97 -25.68
C PHE A 42 44.21 11.87 -26.08
N CYS A 43 44.53 13.13 -26.34
CA CYS A 43 43.69 14.30 -26.56
C CYS A 43 43.67 14.63 -28.06
N VAL A 44 42.50 14.82 -28.70
CA VAL A 44 42.37 15.46 -30.03
C VAL A 44 40.96 16.09 -30.21
N THR A 45 40.87 17.42 -30.22
CA THR A 45 39.84 18.25 -30.91
C THR A 45 40.05 18.22 -32.43
N PRO A 46 39.14 18.60 -33.39
CA PRO A 46 38.13 19.70 -33.39
C PRO A 46 36.90 19.36 -34.32
N PRO A 47 36.20 20.26 -35.10
CA PRO A 47 35.97 21.71 -35.05
C PRO A 47 34.48 22.16 -35.12
N LYS A 48 34.29 23.47 -34.92
CA LYS A 48 33.09 24.28 -35.18
C LYS A 48 32.75 24.34 -36.68
N LEU A 49 31.46 24.31 -37.04
CA LEU A 49 30.95 24.94 -38.26
C LEU A 49 29.73 25.82 -37.96
N ARG A 50 29.88 27.11 -38.28
CA ARG A 50 28.82 28.11 -38.45
C ARG A 50 28.27 27.98 -39.87
N LEU A 51 26.96 28.10 -40.04
CA LEU A 51 26.33 28.51 -41.30
C LEU A 51 25.18 29.47 -40.99
N HIS A 52 25.17 30.58 -41.72
CA HIS A 52 24.29 31.73 -41.57
C HIS A 52 23.30 31.81 -42.77
N LEU A 53 22.03 32.09 -42.44
CA LEU A 53 20.98 32.81 -43.20
C LEU A 53 20.29 32.15 -44.43
N PRO A 54 19.08 32.62 -44.85
CA PRO A 54 18.29 33.78 -44.38
C PRO A 54 16.79 33.55 -44.03
N LEU A 55 16.23 34.55 -43.35
CA LEU A 55 14.82 34.83 -43.03
C LEU A 55 13.97 35.16 -44.27
N THR A 56 12.67 34.78 -44.26
CA THR A 56 11.54 35.71 -44.56
C THR A 56 10.20 35.21 -43.98
N PHE A 57 9.71 35.96 -42.98
CA PHE A 57 8.33 36.37 -42.66
C PHE A 57 7.11 35.46 -42.88
N LEU A 58 6.43 35.14 -41.77
CA LEU A 58 5.06 35.61 -41.47
C LEU A 58 4.83 35.57 -39.93
N LEU A 59 4.31 36.66 -39.38
CA LEU A 59 4.19 36.96 -37.94
C LEU A 59 3.14 36.09 -37.21
N PRO A 60 3.31 35.85 -35.89
CA PRO A 60 2.35 35.16 -35.02
C PRO A 60 1.44 36.15 -34.26
N ILE A 61 0.22 35.71 -33.94
CA ILE A 61 -0.64 36.33 -32.92
C ILE A 61 -0.35 35.63 -31.59
N PRO A 62 0.04 36.33 -30.50
CA PRO A 62 0.28 35.68 -29.21
C PRO A 62 -1.00 35.70 -28.37
N ILE A 63 -1.48 34.52 -27.98
CA ILE A 63 -2.31 34.37 -26.77
C ILE A 63 -1.52 33.47 -25.83
N THR A 64 -0.58 34.08 -25.12
CA THR A 64 0.13 33.48 -23.98
C THR A 64 -0.72 33.69 -22.74
N VAL A 65 -1.62 32.75 -22.45
CA VAL A 65 -2.11 32.57 -21.07
C VAL A 65 -1.10 31.67 -20.37
N LYS A 66 -0.46 32.22 -19.33
CA LYS A 66 0.57 31.56 -18.52
C LYS A 66 0.06 30.22 -17.95
N LEU A 67 0.53 29.11 -18.51
CA LEU A 67 0.46 27.77 -17.90
C LEU A 67 1.43 27.60 -16.70
N ALA A 68 2.20 28.64 -16.36
CA ALA A 68 3.29 28.59 -15.39
C ALA A 68 2.86 28.58 -13.91
N THR A 69 1.56 28.68 -13.61
CA THR A 69 1.06 28.80 -12.23
C THR A 69 0.66 27.47 -11.58
N ILE A 70 0.60 26.37 -12.34
CA ILE A 70 0.16 25.05 -11.84
C ILE A 70 1.34 24.18 -11.35
N LEU A 71 2.57 24.54 -11.70
CA LEU A 71 3.80 23.78 -11.38
C LEU A 71 4.62 24.37 -10.23
N ASN A 72 4.17 25.44 -9.57
CA ASN A 72 4.88 26.00 -8.42
C ASN A 72 4.27 25.48 -7.11
N PRO A 73 5.04 24.78 -6.25
CA PRO A 73 4.58 24.41 -4.92
C PRO A 73 4.32 25.66 -4.06
N PRO A 74 3.39 25.60 -3.08
CA PRO A 74 3.25 26.68 -2.10
C PRO A 74 4.61 26.91 -1.40
N LYS A 75 5.01 28.17 -1.23
CA LYS A 75 6.32 28.57 -0.67
C LYS A 75 6.55 28.09 0.78
N THR A 76 5.56 27.48 1.42
CA THR A 76 5.67 26.77 2.71
C THR A 76 6.45 25.44 2.62
N LEU A 77 6.84 25.00 1.41
CA LEU A 77 7.60 23.76 1.15
C LEU A 77 9.03 24.00 0.61
N ARG A 78 9.61 25.21 0.76
CA ARG A 78 11.01 25.45 0.37
C ARG A 78 11.98 24.79 1.36
N CYS A 79 12.69 23.77 0.89
CA CYS A 79 13.92 23.26 1.51
C CYS A 79 15.00 24.36 1.57
N GLY A 80 15.59 24.54 2.75
CA GLY A 80 16.94 25.12 2.87
C GLY A 80 17.99 24.17 2.29
N PRO A 81 19.23 24.65 2.03
CA PRO A 81 20.22 23.91 1.25
C PRO A 81 20.75 22.65 1.95
N SER A 82 21.29 21.76 1.11
CA SER A 82 21.76 20.38 1.32
C SER A 82 22.85 20.17 2.40
N PRO A 83 23.18 18.90 2.76
CA PRO A 83 23.75 18.55 4.06
C PRO A 83 25.28 18.59 4.05
N SER A 84 25.84 19.62 4.66
CA SER A 84 27.13 19.52 5.34
C SER A 84 27.15 20.60 6.42
N HIS A 85 27.39 20.21 7.67
CA HIS A 85 27.32 21.05 8.87
C HIS A 85 25.91 21.40 9.40
N PHE A 86 25.16 20.40 9.87
CA PHE A 86 24.08 20.63 10.85
C PHE A 86 24.12 19.57 11.96
N LEU A 87 25.24 19.46 12.66
CA LEU A 87 25.35 18.72 13.92
C LEU A 87 25.35 19.64 15.15
N THR A 88 25.04 20.93 15.02
CA THR A 88 25.11 21.85 16.18
C THR A 88 24.23 23.09 16.06
N ARG A 89 22.89 22.91 16.12
CA ARG A 89 21.96 23.87 16.77
C ARG A 89 20.51 23.46 16.56
N CYS A 90 19.94 22.79 17.56
CA CYS A 90 18.55 22.91 17.98
C CYS A 90 18.46 22.36 19.41
N ARG A 91 19.10 23.06 20.34
CA ARG A 91 18.83 22.94 21.78
C ARG A 91 17.70 23.93 22.06
N ALA A 92 16.49 23.56 21.67
CA ALA A 92 15.26 24.18 22.14
C ALA A 92 14.48 23.08 22.83
N THR A 93 14.34 23.26 24.13
CA THR A 93 13.68 22.40 25.11
C THR A 93 12.27 22.01 24.68
N MET A 94 12.14 20.86 24.02
CA MET A 94 10.95 20.02 24.17
C MET A 94 11.26 19.10 25.35
N ALA A 95 10.65 19.38 26.50
CA ALA A 95 10.58 18.38 27.56
C ALA A 95 9.86 17.17 26.96
N THR A 96 10.64 16.12 26.66
CA THR A 96 10.11 14.80 26.36
C THR A 96 9.55 14.26 27.67
N ASP A 97 8.29 14.55 27.98
CA ASP A 97 7.52 13.62 28.79
C ASP A 97 7.42 12.34 27.96
N ALA A 98 8.38 11.44 28.19
CA ALA A 98 8.35 10.11 27.64
C ALA A 98 7.03 9.50 28.12
N LEU A 99 6.10 9.29 27.18
CA LEU A 99 4.87 8.54 27.42
C LEU A 99 5.29 7.17 27.97
N THR A 100 5.33 7.03 29.29
CA THR A 100 5.54 5.75 29.96
C THR A 100 4.36 4.88 29.60
N VAL A 101 4.62 3.85 28.81
CA VAL A 101 3.60 2.92 28.36
C VAL A 101 3.18 2.10 29.57
N HIS A 102 1.88 2.04 29.85
CA HIS A 102 1.38 1.18 30.90
C HIS A 102 1.54 -0.29 30.50
N VAL A 103 2.50 -0.96 31.12
CA VAL A 103 2.78 -2.39 30.91
C VAL A 103 2.42 -3.12 32.18
N LYS A 104 1.55 -4.13 32.07
CA LYS A 104 1.17 -4.98 33.20
C LYS A 104 2.39 -5.78 33.69
N ASP A 105 2.51 -5.98 34.99
CA ASP A 105 3.58 -6.83 35.56
C ASP A 105 3.25 -8.33 35.46
N LYS A 106 1.97 -8.68 35.20
CA LYS A 106 1.49 -10.05 34.99
C LYS A 106 0.55 -10.12 33.80
N ILE A 107 0.48 -11.28 33.18
CA ILE A 107 -0.47 -11.57 32.11
C ILE A 107 -1.75 -12.15 32.71
N ASP A 108 -2.87 -11.49 32.44
CA ASP A 108 -4.20 -11.99 32.80
C ASP A 108 -4.70 -12.89 31.66
N LEU A 109 -4.89 -14.18 31.96
CA LEU A 109 -5.45 -15.14 31.02
C LEU A 109 -6.97 -15.02 30.98
N THR A 110 -7.55 -15.11 29.78
CA THR A 110 -8.99 -15.32 29.62
C THR A 110 -9.37 -16.73 30.06
N ASP A 111 -10.66 -16.97 30.31
CA ASP A 111 -11.16 -18.30 30.65
C ASP A 111 -10.80 -19.35 29.58
N LYS A 112 -10.85 -18.95 28.29
CA LYS A 112 -10.48 -19.83 27.18
C LYS A 112 -8.98 -20.14 27.18
N GLU A 113 -8.13 -19.14 27.30
CA GLU A 113 -6.67 -19.33 27.38
C GLU A 113 -6.29 -20.19 28.58
N THR A 114 -6.92 -19.96 29.73
CA THR A 114 -6.73 -20.77 30.94
C THR A 114 -7.09 -22.24 30.71
N ARG A 115 -8.24 -22.51 30.07
CA ARG A 115 -8.66 -23.87 29.72
C ARG A 115 -7.69 -24.55 28.75
N ILE A 116 -7.23 -23.81 27.74
CA ILE A 116 -6.22 -24.30 26.79
C ILE A 116 -4.93 -24.66 27.54
N PHE A 117 -4.36 -23.73 28.30
CA PHE A 117 -3.08 -23.95 28.97
C PHE A 117 -3.15 -25.05 30.02
N ASN A 118 -4.27 -25.16 30.75
CA ASN A 118 -4.50 -26.27 31.65
C ASN A 118 -4.55 -27.62 30.92
N ARG A 119 -5.24 -27.69 29.76
CA ARG A 119 -5.24 -28.89 28.91
C ARG A 119 -3.83 -29.29 28.50
N LEU A 120 -3.01 -28.33 28.09
CA LEU A 120 -1.63 -28.61 27.69
C LEU A 120 -0.79 -29.12 28.87
N LYS A 121 -0.94 -28.51 30.06
CA LYS A 121 -0.31 -28.99 31.30
C LYS A 121 -0.77 -30.40 31.69
N GLU A 122 -2.02 -30.76 31.46
CA GLU A 122 -2.55 -32.11 31.70
C GLU A 122 -1.93 -33.13 30.77
N VAL A 123 -1.78 -32.81 29.48
CA VAL A 123 -1.10 -33.68 28.50
C VAL A 123 0.35 -33.94 28.92
N LEU A 124 1.08 -32.89 29.32
CA LEU A 124 2.46 -33.04 29.83
C LEU A 124 2.53 -33.98 31.03
N ARG A 125 1.62 -33.81 32.01
CA ARG A 125 1.56 -34.65 33.22
C ARG A 125 1.16 -36.09 32.91
N HIS A 126 0.19 -36.30 32.02
CA HIS A 126 -0.31 -37.64 31.66
C HIS A 126 0.77 -38.49 31.00
N PHE A 127 1.58 -37.90 30.12
CA PHE A 127 2.66 -38.60 29.42
C PHE A 127 4.03 -38.47 30.09
N ASN A 128 4.11 -37.83 31.26
CA ASN A 128 5.34 -37.58 32.00
C ASN A 128 6.44 -36.91 31.14
N LEU A 129 6.04 -35.91 30.36
CA LEU A 129 6.92 -35.19 29.43
C LEU A 129 7.62 -34.05 30.18
N ASN A 130 8.96 -34.00 30.09
CA ASN A 130 9.76 -32.88 30.62
C ASN A 130 9.87 -31.70 29.63
N THR A 131 8.83 -31.48 28.83
CA THR A 131 8.78 -30.50 27.75
C THR A 131 8.34 -29.14 28.27
N GLN A 132 9.02 -28.09 27.85
CA GLN A 132 8.62 -26.72 28.15
C GLN A 132 7.79 -26.14 27.01
N LEU A 133 6.63 -25.58 27.36
CA LEU A 133 5.71 -24.93 26.45
C LEU A 133 5.70 -23.44 26.72
N ARG A 134 5.95 -22.64 25.68
CA ARG A 134 6.01 -21.18 25.79
C ARG A 134 5.12 -20.54 24.76
N VAL A 135 4.27 -19.61 25.15
CA VAL A 135 3.66 -18.71 24.17
C VAL A 135 4.70 -17.68 23.75
N ALA A 136 4.92 -17.50 22.46
CA ALA A 136 6.00 -16.64 21.97
C ALA A 136 5.50 -15.33 21.32
N GLY A 137 6.29 -14.27 21.47
CA GLY A 137 6.23 -13.07 20.63
C GLY A 137 4.99 -12.19 20.80
N GLY A 138 4.21 -12.05 19.72
CA GLY A 138 3.18 -11.01 19.59
C GLY A 138 2.10 -11.09 20.66
N TRP A 139 1.68 -12.29 21.01
CA TRP A 139 0.69 -12.53 22.08
C TRP A 139 1.18 -11.97 23.42
N VAL A 140 2.42 -12.28 23.82
CA VAL A 140 3.00 -11.86 25.11
C VAL A 140 3.03 -10.34 25.21
N ARG A 141 3.57 -9.67 24.17
CA ARG A 141 3.62 -8.21 24.08
C ARG A 141 2.22 -7.58 24.18
N ASP A 142 1.26 -8.09 23.43
CA ASP A 142 -0.07 -7.49 23.36
C ASP A 142 -0.83 -7.66 24.68
N LYS A 143 -0.71 -8.83 25.34
CA LYS A 143 -1.28 -9.06 26.68
C LYS A 143 -0.68 -8.14 27.73
N LEU A 144 0.63 -7.91 27.68
CA LEU A 144 1.32 -6.97 28.57
C LEU A 144 0.88 -5.52 28.36
N LEU A 145 0.52 -5.15 27.13
CA LEU A 145 -0.08 -3.86 26.78
C LEU A 145 -1.59 -3.78 27.08
N GLY A 146 -2.16 -4.82 27.70
CA GLY A 146 -3.59 -4.88 28.03
C GLY A 146 -4.51 -5.07 26.82
N LYS A 147 -3.98 -5.61 25.71
CA LYS A 147 -4.74 -5.92 24.50
C LYS A 147 -5.01 -7.41 24.42
N ASP A 148 -6.17 -7.76 23.86
CA ASP A 148 -6.47 -9.15 23.52
C ASP A 148 -5.75 -9.57 22.23
N CYS A 149 -5.28 -10.81 22.22
CA CYS A 149 -4.66 -11.43 21.05
C CYS A 149 -5.12 -12.88 20.96
N TYR A 150 -5.61 -13.29 19.79
CA TYR A 150 -6.09 -14.66 19.55
C TYR A 150 -5.09 -15.50 18.75
N ASP A 151 -3.96 -14.91 18.37
CA ASP A 151 -2.88 -15.57 17.63
C ASP A 151 -1.90 -16.17 18.64
N ILE A 152 -2.05 -17.46 18.95
CA ILE A 152 -1.28 -18.17 19.98
C ILE A 152 -0.27 -19.11 19.30
N ASP A 153 0.99 -18.69 19.32
CA ASP A 153 2.15 -19.48 18.91
C ASP A 153 2.79 -20.15 20.11
N ILE A 154 2.66 -21.48 20.24
CA ILE A 154 3.26 -22.27 21.30
C ILE A 154 4.59 -22.86 20.82
N ALA A 155 5.67 -22.31 21.34
CA ALA A 155 7.02 -22.82 21.16
C ALA A 155 7.30 -24.02 22.07
N ILE A 156 7.87 -25.07 21.48
CA ILE A 156 8.22 -26.35 22.12
C ILE A 156 9.72 -26.59 22.01
N ASP A 157 10.34 -27.06 23.10
CA ASP A 157 11.80 -27.17 23.23
C ASP A 157 12.42 -28.50 22.78
N ASN A 158 11.79 -29.64 23.06
CA ASN A 158 12.42 -30.96 22.93
C ASN A 158 11.66 -31.99 22.08
N MET A 159 10.58 -31.59 21.39
CA MET A 159 9.82 -32.44 20.48
C MET A 159 9.18 -31.63 19.36
N LEU A 160 8.81 -32.28 18.26
CA LEU A 160 8.15 -31.60 17.15
C LEU A 160 6.73 -31.17 17.52
N GLY A 161 6.28 -30.04 16.95
CA GLY A 161 4.89 -29.57 17.13
C GLY A 161 3.86 -30.65 16.74
N ARG A 162 4.13 -31.41 15.67
CA ARG A 162 3.28 -32.52 15.23
C ARG A 162 3.19 -33.64 16.27
N GLU A 163 4.33 -34.07 16.80
CA GLU A 163 4.40 -35.12 17.81
C GLU A 163 3.61 -34.71 19.07
N PHE A 164 3.71 -33.44 19.46
CA PHE A 164 2.93 -32.92 20.58
C PHE A 164 1.43 -32.89 20.28
N CYS A 165 1.01 -32.45 19.08
CA CYS A 165 -0.40 -32.52 18.66
C CYS A 165 -0.95 -33.96 18.67
N GLU A 166 -0.16 -34.95 18.27
CA GLU A 166 -0.53 -36.36 18.35
C GLU A 166 -0.73 -36.80 19.80
N LYS A 167 0.12 -36.34 20.74
CA LYS A 167 -0.07 -36.59 22.18
C LYS A 167 -1.33 -35.93 22.73
N ILE A 168 -1.67 -34.72 22.28
CA ILE A 168 -2.93 -34.07 22.67
C ILE A 168 -4.12 -34.92 22.22
N ASN A 169 -4.12 -35.40 20.98
CA ASN A 169 -5.19 -36.28 20.48
C ASN A 169 -5.28 -37.61 21.22
N GLU A 170 -4.13 -38.23 21.53
CA GLU A 170 -4.08 -39.46 22.32
C GLU A 170 -4.68 -39.23 23.72
N TYR A 171 -4.42 -38.08 24.35
CA TYR A 171 -5.01 -37.71 25.63
C TYR A 171 -6.53 -37.52 25.53
N LEU A 172 -7.02 -36.72 24.57
CA LEU A 172 -8.45 -36.47 24.38
C LEU A 172 -9.23 -37.76 24.14
N SER A 173 -8.67 -38.67 23.33
CA SER A 173 -9.25 -39.99 23.05
C SER A 173 -9.42 -40.82 24.33
N LYS A 174 -8.42 -40.81 25.23
CA LYS A 174 -8.47 -41.54 26.50
C LYS A 174 -9.41 -40.90 27.51
N SER A 175 -9.56 -39.58 27.48
CA SER A 175 -10.48 -38.82 28.34
C SER A 175 -11.94 -38.87 27.87
N GLY A 176 -12.22 -39.48 26.72
CA GLY A 176 -13.58 -39.54 26.14
C GLY A 176 -14.06 -38.21 25.57
N GLU A 177 -13.14 -37.30 25.25
CA GLU A 177 -13.43 -36.01 24.63
C GLU A 177 -13.24 -36.07 23.11
N ASP A 178 -14.00 -35.24 22.39
CA ASP A 178 -13.93 -35.20 20.93
C ASP A 178 -12.53 -34.83 20.43
N ILE A 179 -12.02 -35.66 19.53
CA ILE A 179 -10.73 -35.45 18.85
C ILE A 179 -10.91 -34.34 17.83
N GLN A 180 -10.13 -33.26 17.95
CA GLN A 180 -10.05 -32.23 16.92
C GLN A 180 -8.89 -32.54 15.97
N GLY A 181 -9.14 -32.49 14.66
CA GLY A 181 -8.13 -32.85 13.66
C GLY A 181 -6.89 -31.95 13.73
N VAL A 182 -5.71 -32.55 13.51
CA VAL A 182 -4.44 -31.80 13.37
C VAL A 182 -4.32 -31.35 11.91
N GLY A 183 -4.26 -30.03 11.69
CA GLY A 183 -3.87 -29.47 10.41
C GLY A 183 -2.37 -29.26 10.40
N VAL A 184 -1.62 -30.10 9.67
CA VAL A 184 -0.18 -29.86 9.52
C VAL A 184 0.05 -28.95 8.32
N ILE A 185 0.63 -27.78 8.57
CA ILE A 185 1.07 -26.89 7.50
C ILE A 185 2.49 -27.33 7.13
N GLN A 186 2.60 -28.03 5.99
CA GLN A 186 3.89 -28.50 5.48
C GLN A 186 4.83 -27.33 5.21
N SER A 187 6.13 -27.56 5.41
CA SER A 187 7.20 -26.59 5.15
C SER A 187 7.04 -25.93 3.78
N ASN A 188 6.87 -24.61 3.75
CA ASN A 188 6.86 -23.85 2.50
C ASN A 188 8.32 -23.55 2.09
N PRO A 189 8.80 -24.09 0.94
CA PRO A 189 10.20 -23.91 0.49
C PRO A 189 10.64 -22.45 0.36
N ASP A 190 9.69 -21.53 0.15
CA ASP A 190 9.94 -20.09 -0.03
C ASP A 190 10.04 -19.30 1.29
N GLN A 191 9.71 -19.92 2.43
CA GLN A 191 9.75 -19.28 3.75
C GLN A 191 10.54 -20.05 4.81
N SER A 192 10.52 -21.39 4.77
CA SER A 192 11.26 -22.27 5.69
C SER A 192 11.50 -23.62 5.03
N LYS A 193 12.75 -23.97 4.71
CA LYS A 193 13.05 -25.26 4.07
C LYS A 193 13.03 -26.47 5.02
N HIS A 194 12.96 -26.29 6.35
CA HIS A 194 13.31 -27.39 7.27
C HIS A 194 12.47 -27.57 8.57
N LEU A 195 11.56 -26.66 8.93
CA LEU A 195 10.78 -26.82 10.17
C LEU A 195 9.27 -26.81 9.89
N GLU A 196 8.62 -27.91 10.25
CA GLU A 196 7.17 -28.06 10.19
C GLU A 196 6.51 -27.20 11.29
N THR A 197 5.36 -26.61 10.98
CA THR A 197 4.48 -26.00 11.99
C THR A 197 3.20 -26.83 12.04
N ALA A 198 2.84 -27.29 13.24
CA ALA A 198 1.60 -28.04 13.43
C ALA A 198 0.53 -27.10 13.95
N ARG A 199 -0.65 -27.12 13.32
CA ARG A 199 -1.78 -26.30 13.73
C ARG A 199 -2.90 -27.19 14.24
N MET A 200 -3.45 -26.86 15.41
CA MET A 200 -4.53 -27.61 16.02
C MET A 200 -5.61 -26.66 16.51
N ARG A 201 -6.86 -27.09 16.43
CA ARG A 201 -7.97 -26.37 17.06
C ARG A 201 -8.18 -26.93 18.47
N LEU A 202 -8.23 -26.06 19.47
CA LEU A 202 -8.57 -26.39 20.87
C LEU A 202 -9.54 -25.33 21.40
N PHE A 203 -10.67 -25.76 21.97
CA PHE A 203 -11.69 -24.87 22.54
C PHE A 203 -12.10 -23.70 21.60
N ASP A 204 -12.29 -24.02 20.31
CA ASP A 204 -12.63 -23.06 19.24
C ASP A 204 -11.57 -22.02 18.90
N LEU A 205 -10.33 -22.22 19.34
CA LEU A 205 -9.18 -21.41 18.95
C LEU A 205 -8.18 -22.25 18.17
N TRP A 206 -7.62 -21.66 17.12
CA TRP A 206 -6.52 -22.24 16.38
C TRP A 206 -5.21 -21.89 17.07
N ILE A 207 -4.40 -22.91 17.33
CA ILE A 207 -3.13 -22.80 18.02
C ILE A 207 -2.06 -23.37 17.11
N ASP A 208 -0.98 -22.61 16.96
CA ASP A 208 0.18 -23.01 16.18
C ASP A 208 1.27 -23.52 17.12
N PHE A 209 1.71 -24.75 16.90
CA PHE A 209 2.79 -25.39 17.64
C PHE A 209 4.06 -25.34 16.78
N VAL A 210 5.04 -24.59 17.29
CA VAL A 210 6.29 -24.30 16.61
C VAL A 210 7.47 -24.79 17.43
N ASN A 211 8.56 -25.13 16.77
CA ASN A 211 9.82 -25.41 17.43
C ASN A 211 10.62 -24.13 17.63
N LEU A 212 11.37 -24.08 18.73
CA LEU A 212 12.43 -23.11 18.95
C LEU A 212 13.53 -23.30 17.91
N ARG A 213 14.02 -22.19 17.36
CA ARG A 213 14.95 -22.22 16.23
C ARG A 213 16.18 -21.40 16.54
N ALA A 214 17.30 -21.88 16.04
CA ALA A 214 18.48 -21.06 15.78
C ALA A 214 18.65 -20.96 14.26
N GLU A 215 19.08 -19.78 13.81
CA GLU A 215 19.19 -19.44 12.39
C GLU A 215 20.63 -19.04 12.09
N ASP A 216 21.23 -19.68 11.09
CA ASP A 216 22.54 -19.31 10.55
C ASP A 216 22.34 -18.73 9.15
N TYR A 217 22.71 -17.47 8.97
CA TYR A 217 22.57 -16.75 7.71
C TYR A 217 23.87 -16.83 6.88
N ALA A 218 23.74 -17.21 5.61
CA ALA A 218 24.85 -17.10 4.66
C ALA A 218 24.87 -15.68 4.06
N GLU A 219 26.06 -15.12 3.81
CA GLU A 219 26.22 -13.72 3.33
C GLU A 219 25.31 -13.37 2.12
N ASN A 220 25.10 -14.33 1.22
CA ASN A 220 24.35 -14.17 -0.04
C ASN A 220 22.91 -14.70 0.00
N SER A 221 22.41 -15.19 1.14
CA SER A 221 21.06 -15.74 1.25
C SER A 221 20.29 -15.09 2.38
N ARG A 222 19.08 -14.58 2.08
CA ARG A 222 18.12 -14.15 3.09
C ARG A 222 17.48 -15.32 3.84
N ILE A 223 17.52 -16.52 3.27
CA ILE A 223 16.91 -17.71 3.86
C ILE A 223 18.00 -18.39 4.70
N PRO A 224 17.86 -18.43 6.04
CA PRO A 224 18.85 -19.05 6.90
C PRO A 224 18.73 -20.58 6.85
N THR A 225 19.82 -21.26 7.19
CA THR A 225 19.75 -22.66 7.61
C THR A 225 19.23 -22.70 9.05
N MET A 226 18.11 -23.41 9.26
CA MET A 226 17.46 -23.52 10.56
C MET A 226 17.84 -24.82 11.25
N ARG A 227 18.15 -24.74 12.54
CA ARG A 227 18.31 -25.88 13.45
C ARG A 227 17.43 -25.71 14.68
N PHE A 228 17.21 -26.80 15.43
CA PHE A 228 16.61 -26.70 16.77
C PHE A 228 17.50 -25.80 17.64
N GLY A 229 16.87 -24.84 18.30
CA GLY A 229 17.54 -23.87 19.16
C GLY A 229 16.96 -23.83 20.56
N THR A 230 17.66 -23.14 21.46
CA THR A 230 17.15 -22.81 22.80
C THR A 230 16.17 -21.64 22.74
N ALA A 231 15.47 -21.37 23.84
CA ALA A 231 14.57 -20.21 23.92
C ALA A 231 15.35 -18.89 23.81
N GLU A 232 16.58 -18.87 24.31
CA GLU A 232 17.50 -17.74 24.17
C GLU A 232 17.92 -17.54 22.70
N GLU A 233 18.36 -18.59 22.02
CA GLU A 233 18.70 -18.51 20.59
C GLU A 233 17.49 -18.06 19.73
N ASP A 234 16.29 -18.55 20.05
CA ASP A 234 15.05 -18.12 19.39
C ASP A 234 14.70 -16.65 19.69
N ALA A 235 15.01 -16.16 20.89
CA ALA A 235 14.82 -14.76 21.25
C ALA A 235 15.74 -13.85 20.42
N TYR A 236 17.03 -14.18 20.34
CA TYR A 236 18.02 -13.32 19.68
C TYR A 236 17.89 -13.28 18.16
N ARG A 237 17.36 -14.34 17.53
CA ARG A 237 17.10 -14.32 16.09
C ARG A 237 15.89 -13.48 15.68
N ARG A 238 15.06 -12.99 16.61
CA ARG A 238 13.82 -12.25 16.27
C ARG A 238 14.10 -10.82 15.84
N ASP A 239 13.06 -10.18 15.31
CA ASP A 239 13.16 -8.83 14.77
C ASP A 239 13.36 -7.78 15.87
N LEU A 240 12.57 -7.83 16.94
CA LEU A 240 12.54 -6.81 17.98
C LEU A 240 12.55 -7.42 19.39
N THR A 241 13.17 -6.75 20.36
CA THR A 241 13.21 -7.17 21.77
C THR A 241 11.80 -7.37 22.34
N ILE A 242 10.88 -6.45 22.05
CA ILE A 242 9.46 -6.53 22.46
C ILE A 242 8.71 -7.73 21.86
N ASN A 243 9.21 -8.30 20.75
CA ASN A 243 8.65 -9.49 20.10
C ASN A 243 9.40 -10.78 20.47
N SER A 244 10.40 -10.67 21.35
CA SER A 244 11.28 -11.74 21.80
C SER A 244 10.93 -12.24 23.21
N LEU A 245 9.80 -11.78 23.74
CA LEU A 245 9.26 -12.20 25.04
C LEU A 245 8.54 -13.53 24.92
N PHE A 246 8.63 -14.34 25.98
CA PHE A 246 7.92 -15.61 26.11
C PHE A 246 7.06 -15.61 27.36
N TYR A 247 5.93 -16.32 27.31
CA TYR A 247 5.16 -16.69 28.47
C TYR A 247 5.29 -18.19 28.67
N ASN A 248 6.00 -18.60 29.72
CA ASN A 248 6.20 -20.00 30.05
C ASN A 248 4.91 -20.56 30.67
N ILE A 249 4.24 -21.43 29.92
CA ILE A 249 2.99 -22.06 30.34
C ILE A 249 3.25 -22.93 31.57
N ASN A 250 4.38 -23.63 31.64
CA ASN A 250 4.69 -24.55 32.74
C ASN A 250 4.81 -23.81 34.09
N THR A 251 5.38 -22.61 34.10
CA THR A 251 5.66 -21.84 35.32
C THR A 251 4.75 -20.63 35.54
N ASP A 252 3.85 -20.35 34.60
CA ASP A 252 2.97 -19.17 34.59
C ASP A 252 3.74 -17.85 34.76
N SER A 253 4.88 -17.73 34.08
CA SER A 253 5.79 -16.59 34.19
C SER A 253 6.24 -16.05 32.84
N ILE A 254 6.61 -14.78 32.82
CA ILE A 254 7.16 -14.12 31.63
C ILE A 254 8.68 -14.31 31.64
N GLU A 255 9.22 -14.74 30.51
CA GLU A 255 10.65 -14.90 30.29
C GLU A 255 11.14 -13.88 29.26
N ASP A 256 12.17 -13.12 29.62
CA ASP A 256 12.85 -12.15 28.75
C ASP A 256 14.33 -12.53 28.64
N PHE A 257 14.65 -13.38 27.66
CA PHE A 257 16.02 -13.83 27.41
C PHE A 257 16.93 -12.72 26.86
N THR A 258 16.36 -11.64 26.33
CA THR A 258 17.15 -10.47 25.88
C THR A 258 17.57 -9.57 27.04
N GLY A 259 16.92 -9.72 28.21
CA GLY A 259 17.09 -8.87 29.38
C GLY A 259 16.63 -7.41 29.20
N ARG A 260 16.11 -7.05 28.02
CA ARG A 260 15.73 -5.67 27.67
C ARG A 260 14.30 -5.53 27.17
N GLY A 261 13.68 -6.60 26.66
CA GLY A 261 12.35 -6.55 26.04
C GLY A 261 11.27 -5.93 26.92
N ILE A 262 11.23 -6.24 28.22
CA ILE A 262 10.24 -5.63 29.15
C ILE A 262 10.54 -4.15 29.36
N ALA A 263 11.81 -3.77 29.52
CA ALA A 263 12.23 -2.38 29.73
C ALA A 263 11.99 -1.51 28.47
N ASP A 264 12.27 -2.06 27.30
CA ASP A 264 12.01 -1.44 26.00
C ASP A 264 10.50 -1.25 25.77
N LEU A 265 9.69 -2.26 26.16
CA LEU A 265 8.23 -2.17 26.09
C LEU A 265 7.69 -1.08 27.02
N LYS A 266 8.18 -0.99 28.27
CA LYS A 266 7.81 0.04 29.25
C LYS A 266 8.19 1.45 28.79
N SER A 267 9.35 1.58 28.13
CA SER A 267 9.86 2.86 27.61
C SER A 267 9.33 3.22 26.22
N GLY A 268 8.52 2.36 25.58
CA GLY A 268 7.95 2.62 24.27
C GLY A 268 9.01 2.71 23.16
N LYS A 269 10.02 1.83 23.19
CA LYS A 269 11.12 1.79 22.22
C LYS A 269 11.05 0.57 21.30
N ILE A 270 11.49 0.78 20.06
CA ILE A 270 11.70 -0.29 19.06
C ILE A 270 13.20 -0.54 18.97
N VAL A 271 13.63 -1.70 19.45
CA VAL A 271 15.04 -2.10 19.58
C VAL A 271 15.20 -3.53 19.02
N THR A 272 16.32 -3.82 18.36
CA THR A 272 16.67 -5.18 17.90
C THR A 272 17.38 -5.96 19.02
N PRO A 273 17.20 -7.30 19.11
CA PRO A 273 17.91 -8.10 20.11
C PRO A 273 19.44 -8.06 19.93
N LEU A 274 19.89 -8.23 18.69
CA LEU A 274 21.29 -8.13 18.24
C LEU A 274 21.61 -6.72 17.71
N PRO A 275 22.89 -6.39 17.42
CA PRO A 275 23.23 -5.13 16.78
C PRO A 275 22.35 -4.85 15.53
N PRO A 276 21.77 -3.65 15.39
CA PRO A 276 20.78 -3.40 14.34
C PRO A 276 21.29 -3.64 12.92
N LYS A 277 22.55 -3.28 12.64
CA LYS A 277 23.15 -3.47 11.31
C LYS A 277 23.24 -4.95 10.93
N GLU A 278 23.67 -5.81 11.85
CA GLU A 278 23.71 -7.27 11.66
C GLU A 278 22.31 -7.82 11.42
N THR A 279 21.36 -7.47 12.31
CA THR A 279 19.95 -7.87 12.21
C THR A 279 19.33 -7.51 10.86
N PHE A 280 19.66 -6.34 10.31
CA PHE A 280 19.14 -5.87 9.03
C PHE A 280 19.86 -6.45 7.83
N LEU A 281 21.12 -6.86 7.92
CA LEU A 281 21.82 -7.53 6.82
C LEU A 281 21.39 -9.00 6.67
N ASP A 282 20.99 -9.64 7.77
CA ASP A 282 20.42 -11.00 7.81
C ASP A 282 19.03 -11.05 7.16
N ASP A 283 18.09 -10.21 7.62
CA ASP A 283 16.80 -10.01 6.96
C ASP A 283 16.44 -8.51 6.86
N PRO A 284 16.72 -7.88 5.70
CA PRO A 284 16.43 -6.45 5.49
C PRO A 284 14.96 -6.06 5.63
N LEU A 285 14.03 -7.03 5.54
CA LEU A 285 12.59 -6.79 5.74
C LEU A 285 12.28 -6.37 7.19
N ARG A 286 13.18 -6.68 8.15
CA ARG A 286 13.08 -6.25 9.54
C ARG A 286 13.11 -4.73 9.71
N VAL A 287 13.73 -3.99 8.79
CA VAL A 287 13.69 -2.52 8.79
C VAL A 287 12.25 -2.02 8.63
N LEU A 288 11.55 -2.52 7.61
CA LEU A 288 10.15 -2.13 7.36
C LEU A 288 9.25 -2.60 8.51
N ARG A 289 9.50 -3.79 9.08
CA ARG A 289 8.76 -4.26 10.27
C ARG A 289 8.98 -3.36 11.49
N ALA A 290 10.22 -2.92 11.74
CA ALA A 290 10.53 -1.99 12.82
C ALA A 290 9.79 -0.66 12.65
N ILE A 291 9.77 -0.10 11.43
CA ILE A 291 8.98 1.10 11.10
C ILE A 291 7.49 0.86 11.36
N ARG A 292 6.94 -0.27 10.88
CA ARG A 292 5.51 -0.60 11.06
C ARG A 292 5.16 -0.72 12.53
N PHE A 293 5.97 -1.39 13.34
CA PHE A 293 5.72 -1.54 14.77
C PHE A 293 5.88 -0.21 15.53
N GLY A 294 6.88 0.61 15.16
CA GLY A 294 7.04 1.97 15.71
C GLY A 294 5.84 2.87 15.42
N ALA A 295 5.26 2.76 14.23
CA ALA A 295 4.01 3.44 13.89
C ALA A 295 2.81 2.85 14.64
N ARG A 296 2.60 1.52 14.55
CA ARG A 296 1.45 0.81 15.14
C ARG A 296 1.30 1.06 16.64
N PHE A 297 2.40 1.00 17.38
CA PHE A 297 2.40 1.20 18.84
C PHE A 297 2.69 2.64 19.25
N SER A 298 2.92 3.54 18.29
CA SER A 298 3.39 4.90 18.55
C SER A 298 4.71 4.97 19.32
N PHE A 299 5.52 3.90 19.24
CA PHE A 299 6.84 3.82 19.85
C PHE A 299 7.90 4.58 19.04
N VAL A 300 9.05 4.83 19.65
CA VAL A 300 10.19 5.51 19.04
C VAL A 300 11.22 4.47 18.61
N LEU A 301 11.75 4.60 17.40
CA LEU A 301 12.87 3.77 16.94
C LEU A 301 14.13 4.19 17.68
N ASP A 302 14.89 3.21 18.18
CA ASP A 302 16.19 3.47 18.79
C ASP A 302 17.17 4.16 17.82
N GLU A 303 18.07 4.99 18.33
CA GLU A 303 18.97 5.78 17.48
C GLU A 303 19.96 4.88 16.72
N ALA A 304 20.53 3.84 17.35
CA ALA A 304 21.42 2.91 16.66
C ALA A 304 20.67 2.12 15.57
N LEU A 305 19.38 1.87 15.79
CA LEU A 305 18.50 1.25 14.79
C LEU A 305 18.30 2.18 13.59
N LYS A 306 18.01 3.47 13.83
CA LYS A 306 17.86 4.46 12.77
C LYS A 306 19.13 4.62 11.95
N GLU A 307 20.29 4.73 12.60
CA GLU A 307 21.59 4.85 11.95
C GLU A 307 21.87 3.64 11.03
N ALA A 308 21.63 2.43 11.53
CA ALA A 308 21.83 1.22 10.72
C ALA A 308 20.86 1.15 9.54
N ALA A 309 19.58 1.46 9.75
CA ALA A 309 18.55 1.44 8.71
C ALA A 309 18.78 2.46 7.59
N ALA A 310 19.39 3.61 7.92
CA ALA A 310 19.72 4.66 6.95
C ALA A 310 21.03 4.40 6.18
N SER A 311 21.78 3.35 6.53
CA SER A 311 23.05 3.03 5.86
C SER A 311 22.86 2.55 4.42
N ASP A 312 23.82 2.89 3.55
CA ASP A 312 23.78 2.49 2.14
C ASP A 312 23.79 0.97 1.95
N GLU A 313 24.49 0.23 2.82
CA GLU A 313 24.55 -1.23 2.80
C GLU A 313 23.17 -1.86 3.05
N VAL A 314 22.46 -1.40 4.10
CA VAL A 314 21.11 -1.90 4.41
C VAL A 314 20.13 -1.50 3.31
N ARG A 315 20.23 -0.29 2.78
CA ARG A 315 19.38 0.18 1.67
C ARG A 315 19.56 -0.67 0.42
N ALA A 316 20.81 -1.01 0.06
CA ALA A 316 21.10 -1.93 -1.04
C ALA A 316 20.56 -3.33 -0.74
N ALA A 317 20.73 -3.84 0.49
CA ALA A 317 20.22 -5.14 0.88
C ALA A 317 18.68 -5.23 0.80
N ILE A 318 17.94 -4.16 1.14
CA ILE A 318 16.48 -4.09 0.96
C ILE A 318 16.12 -4.22 -0.53
N ALA A 319 16.85 -3.52 -1.41
CA ALA A 319 16.58 -3.54 -2.85
C ALA A 319 16.90 -4.91 -3.49
N ASP A 320 17.98 -5.57 -3.05
CA ASP A 320 18.52 -6.76 -3.70
C ASP A 320 18.00 -8.07 -3.10
N LYS A 321 17.83 -8.16 -1.77
CA LYS A 321 17.49 -9.41 -1.06
C LYS A 321 16.00 -9.60 -0.82
N ILE A 322 15.17 -8.56 -0.93
CA ILE A 322 13.74 -8.62 -0.58
C ILE A 322 12.87 -8.49 -1.83
N SER A 323 11.90 -9.40 -1.97
CA SER A 323 10.95 -9.32 -3.07
C SER A 323 10.02 -8.10 -2.92
N ARG A 324 9.61 -7.54 -4.06
CA ARG A 324 8.71 -6.38 -4.12
C ARG A 324 7.37 -6.66 -3.44
N GLU A 325 6.89 -7.89 -3.50
CA GLU A 325 5.65 -8.34 -2.86
C GLU A 325 5.72 -8.22 -1.32
N ARG A 326 6.87 -8.53 -0.70
CA ARG A 326 7.03 -8.43 0.76
C ARG A 326 7.14 -6.97 1.22
N ILE A 327 7.84 -6.13 0.45
CA ILE A 327 7.89 -4.68 0.69
C ILE A 327 6.46 -4.12 0.62
N GLY A 328 5.75 -4.42 -0.46
CA GLY A 328 4.37 -4.00 -0.66
C GLY A 328 3.43 -4.42 0.45
N HIS A 329 3.53 -5.67 0.92
CA HIS A 329 2.72 -6.16 2.03
C HIS A 329 2.95 -5.37 3.33
N GLU A 330 4.21 -5.12 3.71
CA GLU A 330 4.52 -4.35 4.92
C GLU A 330 4.05 -2.89 4.80
N VAL A 331 4.21 -2.26 3.63
CA VAL A 331 3.73 -0.91 3.35
C VAL A 331 2.20 -0.84 3.42
N ASP A 332 1.49 -1.82 2.84
CA ASP A 332 0.03 -1.83 2.85
C ASP A 332 -0.54 -1.97 4.28
N LEU A 333 0.13 -2.76 5.13
CA LEU A 333 -0.17 -2.84 6.55
C LEU A 333 0.09 -1.50 7.29
N MET A 334 1.13 -0.76 6.91
CA MET A 334 1.38 0.59 7.46
C MET A 334 0.28 1.57 7.04
N MET A 335 -0.10 1.56 5.76
CA MET A 335 -1.11 2.46 5.19
C MET A 335 -2.52 2.17 5.74
N GLY A 336 -2.83 0.91 6.01
CA GLY A 336 -4.05 0.48 6.71
C GLY A 336 -4.00 0.68 8.23
N GLY A 337 -2.83 1.01 8.80
CA GLY A 337 -2.64 1.17 10.24
C GLY A 337 -3.30 2.42 10.84
N ASN A 338 -3.06 2.62 12.15
CA ASN A 338 -3.54 3.76 12.93
C ASN A 338 -2.65 5.01 12.81
N GLN A 339 -1.40 4.86 12.37
CA GLN A 339 -0.42 5.94 12.25
C GLN A 339 0.31 5.88 10.89
N PRO A 340 -0.42 5.91 9.76
CA PRO A 340 0.18 5.74 8.43
C PRO A 340 1.16 6.87 8.08
N VAL A 341 0.85 8.10 8.49
CA VAL A 341 1.74 9.26 8.32
C VAL A 341 3.07 9.01 9.02
N LYS A 342 3.06 8.63 10.30
CA LYS A 342 4.27 8.36 11.08
C LYS A 342 5.15 7.28 10.43
N ALA A 343 4.51 6.24 9.86
CA ALA A 343 5.24 5.19 9.14
C ALA A 343 5.97 5.75 7.90
N VAL A 344 5.29 6.56 7.08
CA VAL A 344 5.90 7.19 5.91
C VAL A 344 6.94 8.24 6.30
N THR A 345 6.73 8.97 7.40
CA THR A 345 7.75 9.87 7.98
C THR A 345 9.05 9.11 8.25
N TYR A 346 8.99 7.96 8.92
CA TYR A 346 10.18 7.13 9.14
C TYR A 346 10.79 6.62 7.83
N ILE A 347 9.98 6.23 6.83
CA ILE A 347 10.50 5.84 5.51
C ILE A 347 11.30 6.99 4.86
N CYS A 348 10.82 8.23 4.95
CA CYS A 348 11.52 9.39 4.43
C CYS A 348 12.77 9.75 5.25
N ASP A 349 12.69 9.72 6.59
CA ASP A 349 13.79 10.06 7.49
C ASP A 349 14.96 9.07 7.40
N LEU A 350 14.65 7.81 7.15
CA LEU A 350 15.64 6.75 6.92
C LEU A 350 16.13 6.68 5.48
N VAL A 351 15.71 7.63 4.61
CA VAL A 351 16.13 7.71 3.19
C VAL A 351 15.77 6.42 2.42
N LEU A 352 14.63 5.82 2.77
CA LEU A 352 14.13 4.58 2.16
C LEU A 352 13.03 4.82 1.12
N PHE A 353 12.56 6.06 0.95
CA PHE A 353 11.38 6.37 0.13
C PHE A 353 11.46 5.80 -1.29
N TRP A 354 12.55 6.04 -2.02
CA TRP A 354 12.69 5.56 -3.40
C TRP A 354 13.10 4.09 -3.51
N VAL A 355 13.53 3.47 -2.41
CA VAL A 355 13.75 2.02 -2.34
C VAL A 355 12.40 1.32 -2.15
N VAL A 356 11.53 1.88 -1.32
CA VAL A 356 10.19 1.38 -1.07
C VAL A 356 9.25 1.68 -2.23
N PHE A 357 9.27 2.89 -2.77
CA PHE A 357 8.44 3.35 -3.89
C PHE A 357 9.28 3.51 -5.15
N GLY A 358 9.95 2.43 -5.55
CA GLY A 358 10.79 2.37 -6.75
C GLY A 358 10.09 2.88 -8.00
N LEU A 359 10.84 3.65 -8.79
CA LEU A 359 10.40 4.30 -10.01
C LEU A 359 10.83 3.53 -11.27
N PRO A 360 10.10 3.64 -12.38
CA PRO A 360 10.57 3.13 -13.65
C PRO A 360 11.76 3.96 -14.17
N PRO A 361 12.58 3.42 -15.08
CA PRO A 361 13.58 4.21 -15.79
C PRO A 361 12.90 5.24 -16.70
N ASN A 362 13.52 6.41 -16.88
CA ASN A 362 13.10 7.46 -17.81
C ASN A 362 11.66 7.97 -17.62
N VAL A 363 11.45 8.71 -16.52
CA VAL A 363 10.17 9.39 -16.24
C VAL A 363 10.12 10.80 -16.83
N ASP A 364 8.92 11.24 -17.22
CA ASP A 364 8.63 12.57 -17.78
C ASP A 364 7.39 13.19 -17.12
N PRO A 365 7.46 14.42 -16.57
CA PRO A 365 8.70 15.18 -16.34
C PRO A 365 9.61 14.49 -15.30
N PRO A 366 10.90 14.86 -15.25
CA PRO A 366 11.80 14.39 -14.20
C PRO A 366 11.26 14.68 -12.80
N ILE A 367 11.53 13.77 -11.85
CA ILE A 367 11.07 13.93 -10.47
C ILE A 367 11.78 15.13 -9.83
N PRO A 368 11.04 16.08 -9.23
CA PRO A 368 11.64 17.20 -8.52
C PRO A 368 12.52 16.76 -7.34
N GLU A 369 13.50 17.59 -6.97
CA GLU A 369 14.26 17.39 -5.74
C GLU A 369 13.32 17.42 -4.52
N ALA A 370 13.60 16.59 -3.51
CA ALA A 370 12.79 16.44 -2.30
C ALA A 370 11.30 16.08 -2.55
N CYS A 371 10.99 15.44 -3.69
CA CYS A 371 9.63 15.02 -4.02
C CYS A 371 9.06 14.02 -2.98
N ASP A 372 9.89 13.21 -2.34
CA ASP A 372 9.53 12.35 -1.20
C ASP A 372 8.94 13.15 -0.03
N ARG A 373 9.50 14.32 0.29
CA ARG A 373 9.00 15.22 1.33
C ARG A 373 7.72 15.93 0.90
N LEU A 374 7.59 16.28 -0.37
CA LEU A 374 6.33 16.79 -0.93
C LEU A 374 5.22 15.73 -0.82
N CYS A 375 5.50 14.49 -1.21
CA CYS A 375 4.59 13.36 -1.09
C CYS A 375 4.09 13.18 0.35
N LEU A 376 5.02 13.16 1.32
CA LEU A 376 4.69 13.10 2.74
C LEU A 376 3.79 14.28 3.18
N GLY A 377 4.11 15.51 2.78
CA GLY A 377 3.32 16.69 3.13
C GLY A 377 1.87 16.63 2.63
N TYR A 378 1.64 16.13 1.41
CA TYR A 378 0.28 15.93 0.92
C TYR A 378 -0.48 14.86 1.72
N MET A 379 0.18 13.75 2.05
CA MET A 379 -0.41 12.70 2.88
C MET A 379 -0.73 13.19 4.31
N GLU A 380 0.14 13.99 4.92
CA GLU A 380 -0.07 14.61 6.24
C GLU A 380 -1.33 15.47 6.27
N VAL A 381 -1.51 16.35 5.28
CA VAL A 381 -2.68 17.21 5.21
C VAL A 381 -3.94 16.38 4.94
N ALA A 382 -3.87 15.39 4.05
CA ALA A 382 -5.00 14.49 3.79
C ALA A 382 -5.43 13.73 5.05
N TRP A 383 -4.46 13.17 5.79
CA TRP A 383 -4.72 12.47 7.04
C TRP A 383 -5.38 13.37 8.09
N SER A 384 -4.88 14.60 8.22
CA SER A 384 -5.45 15.60 9.14
C SER A 384 -6.87 15.98 8.73
N LEU A 385 -7.14 16.14 7.43
CA LEU A 385 -8.49 16.43 6.92
C LEU A 385 -9.47 15.28 7.20
N ILE A 386 -9.07 14.02 6.94
CA ILE A 386 -9.88 12.82 7.22
C ILE A 386 -10.31 12.78 8.69
N GLN A 387 -9.40 13.04 9.61
CA GLN A 387 -9.70 13.03 11.05
C GLN A 387 -10.60 14.18 11.48
N SER A 388 -10.57 15.28 10.73
CA SER A 388 -11.22 16.51 11.12
C SER A 388 -12.65 16.62 10.56
N ILE A 389 -12.91 16.10 9.36
CA ILE A 389 -14.20 16.22 8.69
C ILE A 389 -15.13 15.13 9.21
N GLU A 390 -16.03 15.49 10.13
CA GLU A 390 -16.98 14.57 10.75
C GLU A 390 -17.91 13.86 9.75
N SER A 391 -18.30 14.53 8.65
CA SER A 391 -19.13 13.93 7.60
C SER A 391 -18.42 12.83 6.79
N LEU A 392 -17.09 12.78 6.87
CA LEU A 392 -16.27 11.89 6.06
C LEU A 392 -15.87 10.63 6.85
N THR A 393 -16.80 9.68 6.93
CA THR A 393 -16.50 8.35 7.50
C THR A 393 -15.93 7.44 6.41
N LEU A 394 -14.60 7.34 6.34
CA LEU A 394 -13.94 6.40 5.43
C LEU A 394 -13.69 5.05 6.10
N ASN A 395 -14.24 4.00 5.50
CA ASN A 395 -13.87 2.62 5.80
C ASN A 395 -12.39 2.38 5.45
N ASP A 396 -11.85 1.22 5.86
CA ASP A 396 -10.42 0.91 5.70
C ASP A 396 -9.91 1.01 4.26
N GLU A 397 -10.63 0.47 3.27
CA GLU A 397 -10.21 0.52 1.86
C GLU A 397 -10.23 1.95 1.29
N PRO A 398 -11.34 2.74 1.37
CA PRO A 398 -11.35 4.12 0.92
C PRO A 398 -10.32 5.01 1.62
N ARG A 399 -10.12 4.85 2.94
CA ARG A 399 -9.11 5.60 3.71
C ARG A 399 -7.70 5.31 3.19
N ARG A 400 -7.37 4.02 3.03
CA ARG A 400 -6.07 3.58 2.51
C ARG A 400 -5.80 4.12 1.10
N LEU A 401 -6.79 4.02 0.20
CA LEU A 401 -6.66 4.54 -1.17
C LEU A 401 -6.59 6.07 -1.22
N CYS A 402 -7.31 6.77 -0.34
CA CYS A 402 -7.18 8.22 -0.17
C CYS A 402 -5.76 8.62 0.23
N LEU A 403 -5.14 7.87 1.15
CA LEU A 403 -3.77 8.16 1.59
C LEU A 403 -2.74 7.90 0.50
N TYR A 404 -2.87 6.81 -0.28
CA TYR A 404 -2.02 6.62 -1.45
C TYR A 404 -2.23 7.70 -2.52
N ALA A 405 -3.48 8.10 -2.77
CA ALA A 405 -3.79 9.16 -3.71
C ALA A 405 -3.18 10.50 -3.28
N ALA A 406 -3.24 10.84 -2.00
CA ALA A 406 -2.56 12.02 -1.46
C ALA A 406 -1.03 11.88 -1.53
N LEU A 407 -0.48 10.73 -1.11
CA LEU A 407 0.96 10.48 -1.10
C LEU A 407 1.57 10.65 -2.50
N PHE A 408 0.95 10.08 -3.54
CA PHE A 408 1.48 10.15 -4.90
C PHE A 408 0.88 11.30 -5.73
N LEU A 409 0.15 12.23 -5.11
CA LEU A 409 -0.41 13.39 -5.80
C LEU A 409 0.65 14.25 -6.52
N PRO A 410 1.87 14.44 -5.99
CA PRO A 410 2.94 15.12 -6.73
C PRO A 410 3.33 14.43 -8.04
N LEU A 411 3.11 13.12 -8.16
CA LEU A 411 3.49 12.29 -9.31
C LEU A 411 2.35 12.09 -10.33
N ARG A 412 1.18 12.69 -10.09
CA ARG A 412 -0.05 12.45 -10.86
C ARG A 412 0.06 12.74 -12.37
N SER A 413 0.93 13.68 -12.74
CA SER A 413 1.18 14.07 -14.13
C SER A 413 2.43 13.40 -14.72
N THR A 414 3.16 12.63 -13.92
CA THR A 414 4.39 11.96 -14.34
C THR A 414 4.06 10.65 -15.04
N ILE A 415 4.65 10.47 -16.22
CA ILE A 415 4.49 9.29 -17.06
C ILE A 415 5.85 8.65 -17.37
N TYR A 416 5.83 7.41 -17.83
CA TYR A 416 6.98 6.74 -18.43
C TYR A 416 6.53 5.96 -19.66
N GLU A 417 7.47 5.63 -20.54
CA GLU A 417 7.20 4.75 -21.68
C GLU A 417 7.49 3.30 -21.28
N ASP A 418 6.49 2.44 -21.40
CA ASP A 418 6.69 1.00 -21.19
C ASP A 418 7.43 0.35 -22.38
N ASN A 419 7.77 -0.93 -22.25
CA ASN A 419 8.44 -1.69 -23.31
C ASN A 419 7.64 -1.78 -24.63
N LYS A 420 6.38 -1.30 -24.65
CA LYS A 420 5.50 -1.24 -25.81
C LYS A 420 5.27 0.20 -26.30
N ASN A 421 6.10 1.15 -25.85
CA ASN A 421 6.01 2.58 -26.15
C ASN A 421 4.66 3.22 -25.76
N ARG A 422 3.97 2.65 -24.75
CA ARG A 422 2.76 3.23 -24.21
C ARG A 422 3.13 4.19 -23.10
N LYS A 423 2.51 5.37 -23.12
CA LYS A 423 2.61 6.35 -22.02
C LYS A 423 1.76 5.87 -20.85
N VAL A 424 2.42 5.49 -19.77
CA VAL A 424 1.78 4.94 -18.56
C VAL A 424 2.07 5.87 -17.38
N PRO A 425 1.07 6.19 -16.52
CA PRO A 425 1.31 6.95 -15.31
C PRO A 425 2.32 6.24 -14.39
N VAL A 426 3.26 6.98 -13.81
CA VAL A 426 4.25 6.43 -12.86
C VAL A 426 3.58 5.78 -11.65
N VAL A 427 2.44 6.32 -11.22
CA VAL A 427 1.63 5.75 -10.13
C VAL A 427 1.21 4.30 -10.43
N ASP A 428 0.92 3.97 -11.69
CA ASP A 428 0.61 2.58 -12.10
C ASP A 428 1.79 1.64 -11.84
N TYR A 429 3.01 2.09 -12.19
CA TYR A 429 4.24 1.34 -11.94
C TYR A 429 4.49 1.14 -10.44
N ILE A 430 4.30 2.19 -9.63
CA ILE A 430 4.48 2.10 -8.18
C ILE A 430 3.55 1.03 -7.61
N PHE A 431 2.27 1.01 -7.99
CA PHE A 431 1.34 -0.01 -7.48
C PHE A 431 1.66 -1.41 -8.01
N ARG A 432 1.81 -1.57 -9.33
CA ARG A 432 1.84 -2.90 -9.97
C ARG A 432 3.22 -3.55 -9.97
N SER A 433 4.28 -2.76 -10.11
CA SER A 433 5.65 -3.26 -10.22
C SER A 433 6.40 -3.11 -8.90
N SER A 434 6.26 -1.95 -8.26
CA SER A 434 7.01 -1.60 -7.06
C SER A 434 6.39 -2.22 -5.80
N LEU A 435 5.12 -2.00 -5.52
CA LEU A 435 4.46 -2.53 -4.33
C LEU A 435 3.70 -3.85 -4.59
N LYS A 436 3.53 -4.24 -5.86
CA LYS A 436 2.81 -5.48 -6.23
C LYS A 436 1.39 -5.56 -5.63
N LEU A 437 0.73 -4.41 -5.51
CA LEU A 437 -0.65 -4.29 -5.03
C LEU A 437 -1.66 -4.62 -6.14
N LYS A 438 -2.94 -4.68 -5.77
CA LYS A 438 -4.03 -5.01 -6.69
C LYS A 438 -4.11 -4.01 -7.84
N ALA A 439 -4.32 -4.51 -9.05
CA ALA A 439 -4.57 -3.71 -10.26
C ALA A 439 -5.70 -2.68 -10.07
N LYS A 440 -6.79 -3.10 -9.43
CA LYS A 440 -7.95 -2.26 -9.12
C LYS A 440 -7.56 -1.05 -8.27
N ASP A 441 -6.66 -1.22 -7.30
CA ASP A 441 -6.22 -0.13 -6.43
C ASP A 441 -5.47 0.94 -7.23
N ALA A 442 -4.58 0.51 -8.14
CA ALA A 442 -3.87 1.39 -9.06
C ALA A 442 -4.84 2.20 -9.94
N GLU A 443 -5.80 1.50 -10.56
CA GLU A 443 -6.83 2.12 -11.41
C GLU A 443 -7.66 3.14 -10.65
N THR A 444 -8.07 2.84 -9.41
CA THR A 444 -8.82 3.76 -8.55
C THR A 444 -8.00 5.00 -8.22
N VAL A 445 -6.73 4.86 -7.81
CA VAL A 445 -5.88 6.02 -7.46
C VAL A 445 -5.61 6.90 -8.68
N ILE A 446 -5.35 6.31 -9.84
CA ILE A 446 -5.17 7.06 -11.10
C ILE A 446 -6.47 7.78 -11.49
N SER A 447 -7.63 7.13 -11.29
CA SER A 447 -8.93 7.75 -11.52
C SER A 447 -9.16 8.94 -10.57
N ILE A 448 -8.83 8.79 -9.28
CA ILE A 448 -8.87 9.87 -8.29
C ILE A 448 -8.02 11.05 -8.76
N HIS A 449 -6.76 10.82 -9.14
CA HIS A 449 -5.87 11.87 -9.64
C HIS A 449 -6.43 12.61 -10.86
N ARG A 450 -7.00 11.87 -11.82
CA ARG A 450 -7.61 12.46 -13.02
C ARG A 450 -8.83 13.31 -12.68
N VAL A 451 -9.70 12.82 -11.80
CA VAL A 451 -10.92 13.52 -11.38
C VAL A 451 -10.58 14.71 -10.49
N THR A 452 -9.48 14.64 -9.73
CA THR A 452 -8.98 15.73 -8.93
C THR A 452 -8.67 16.97 -9.75
N GLU A 453 -7.98 16.84 -10.88
CA GLU A 453 -7.72 17.97 -11.79
C GLU A 453 -9.02 18.62 -12.29
N LYS A 454 -10.04 17.79 -12.56
CA LYS A 454 -11.35 18.28 -13.01
C LYS A 454 -12.10 19.01 -11.88
N PHE A 455 -12.09 18.49 -10.66
CA PHE A 455 -12.68 19.19 -9.51
C PHE A 455 -12.00 20.54 -9.24
N VAL A 456 -10.67 20.60 -9.31
CA VAL A 456 -9.92 21.85 -9.12
C VAL A 456 -10.36 22.91 -10.12
N SER A 457 -10.60 22.52 -11.38
CA SER A 457 -11.10 23.44 -12.40
C SER A 457 -12.54 23.94 -12.16
N LEU A 458 -13.33 23.22 -11.34
CA LEU A 458 -14.69 23.60 -10.98
C LEU A 458 -14.76 24.45 -9.71
N PHE A 459 -13.73 24.45 -8.85
CA PHE A 459 -13.76 25.20 -7.60
C PHE A 459 -14.09 26.69 -7.77
N PRO A 460 -13.54 27.44 -8.76
CA PRO A 460 -13.95 28.82 -8.98
C PRO A 460 -15.45 28.96 -9.24
N CYS A 461 -16.04 28.16 -10.13
CA CYS A 461 -17.48 28.20 -10.44
C CYS A 461 -18.38 27.83 -9.25
N ILE A 462 -17.85 27.05 -8.30
CA ILE A 462 -18.58 26.63 -7.09
C ILE A 462 -18.46 27.69 -5.99
N MET A 463 -17.31 28.38 -5.90
CA MET A 463 -16.99 29.29 -4.81
C MET A 463 -17.31 30.76 -5.11
N SER A 464 -17.24 31.18 -6.37
CA SER A 464 -17.76 32.47 -6.86
C SER A 464 -18.92 32.15 -7.78
N GLU A 465 -20.09 32.75 -7.56
CA GLU A 465 -21.27 32.65 -8.44
C GLU A 465 -21.03 33.31 -9.83
N GLU A 466 -19.85 33.13 -10.44
CA GLU A 466 -19.38 33.72 -11.71
C GLU A 466 -19.16 32.66 -12.81
N ASP A 467 -19.19 33.12 -14.07
CA ASP A 467 -19.47 32.39 -15.31
C ASP A 467 -18.77 31.02 -15.53
N VAL A 468 -19.59 30.04 -15.92
CA VAL A 468 -19.24 28.62 -16.20
C VAL A 468 -18.27 28.43 -17.39
N GLN A 469 -18.02 29.49 -18.17
CA GLN A 469 -17.30 29.42 -19.45
C GLN A 469 -15.83 28.99 -19.32
N SER A 470 -15.14 29.27 -18.20
CA SER A 470 -13.72 28.85 -18.04
C SER A 470 -13.54 27.36 -17.72
N ALA A 471 -14.56 26.71 -17.15
CA ALA A 471 -14.53 25.28 -16.81
C ALA A 471 -14.76 24.38 -18.03
N GLU A 472 -15.50 24.87 -19.03
CA GLU A 472 -15.82 24.14 -20.27
C GLU A 472 -14.57 23.81 -21.09
N ALA A 473 -13.53 24.64 -21.07
CA ALA A 473 -12.30 24.40 -21.84
C ALA A 473 -11.51 23.16 -21.35
N HIS A 474 -11.68 22.74 -20.10
CA HIS A 474 -10.99 21.58 -19.52
C HIS A 474 -11.82 20.28 -19.59
N CYS A 475 -13.15 20.38 -19.57
CA CYS A 475 -14.04 19.26 -19.80
C CYS A 475 -14.33 19.16 -21.31
N LYS A 476 -13.68 18.22 -22.00
CA LYS A 476 -13.84 17.95 -23.45
C LYS A 476 -15.24 17.46 -23.89
N HIS A 477 -16.32 17.94 -23.29
CA HIS A 477 -17.68 17.58 -23.62
C HIS A 477 -18.39 18.76 -24.29
N VAL A 478 -18.77 18.54 -25.55
CA VAL A 478 -19.68 19.40 -26.31
C VAL A 478 -21.02 19.35 -25.59
N LEU A 479 -21.27 20.31 -24.71
CA LEU A 479 -22.55 20.45 -24.05
C LEU A 479 -23.65 20.59 -25.11
N ILE A 480 -24.71 19.82 -24.92
CA ILE A 480 -25.99 20.00 -25.61
C ILE A 480 -26.45 21.46 -25.40
N ASP A 481 -27.33 21.98 -26.26
CA ASP A 481 -28.00 23.26 -26.06
C ASP A 481 -28.93 23.18 -24.83
N VAL A 482 -28.36 23.38 -23.63
CA VAL A 482 -29.02 23.31 -22.32
C VAL A 482 -28.79 24.61 -21.55
N PRO A 483 -29.74 25.03 -20.68
CA PRO A 483 -29.61 26.26 -19.91
C PRO A 483 -28.31 26.31 -19.10
N GLU A 484 -27.68 27.49 -19.01
CA GLU A 484 -26.46 27.71 -18.21
C GLU A 484 -26.59 27.20 -16.77
N SER A 485 -27.78 27.35 -16.17
CA SER A 485 -28.11 26.88 -14.83
C SER A 485 -27.95 25.37 -14.62
N SER A 486 -28.03 24.58 -15.70
CA SER A 486 -27.93 23.12 -15.66
C SER A 486 -26.53 22.60 -15.98
N LYS A 487 -25.62 23.44 -16.49
CA LYS A 487 -24.28 23.01 -16.90
C LYS A 487 -23.43 22.52 -15.73
N LEU A 488 -23.44 23.24 -14.60
CA LEU A 488 -22.70 22.84 -13.40
C LEU A 488 -23.17 21.47 -12.88
N ARG A 489 -24.48 21.22 -12.91
CA ARG A 489 -25.09 19.94 -12.55
C ARG A 489 -24.63 18.81 -13.48
N ILE A 490 -24.57 19.06 -14.79
CA ILE A 490 -24.05 18.09 -15.77
C ILE A 490 -22.58 17.78 -15.49
N LEU A 491 -21.73 18.81 -15.35
CA LEU A 491 -20.30 18.65 -15.15
C LEU A 491 -20.01 17.84 -13.88
N ILE A 492 -20.58 18.24 -12.74
CA ILE A 492 -20.45 17.50 -11.48
C ILE A 492 -21.02 16.09 -11.62
N GLY A 493 -22.20 15.95 -12.22
CA GLY A 493 -22.84 14.66 -12.43
C GLY A 493 -21.97 13.67 -13.21
N LEU A 494 -21.38 14.11 -14.32
CA LEU A 494 -20.46 13.30 -15.12
C LEU A 494 -19.20 12.89 -14.33
N LEU A 495 -18.63 13.81 -13.54
CA LEU A 495 -17.49 13.49 -12.67
C LEU A 495 -17.83 12.43 -11.64
N LEU A 496 -18.97 12.58 -10.97
CA LEU A 496 -19.42 11.64 -9.94
C LEU A 496 -19.74 10.26 -10.54
N ARG A 497 -20.26 10.21 -11.78
CA ARG A 497 -20.45 8.95 -12.51
C ARG A 497 -19.13 8.26 -12.88
N GLU A 498 -18.10 9.02 -13.18
CA GLU A 498 -16.77 8.50 -13.51
C GLU A 498 -16.08 7.88 -12.29
N ILE A 499 -16.12 8.56 -11.14
CA ILE A 499 -15.41 8.14 -9.92
C ILE A 499 -16.26 7.31 -8.94
N LYS A 500 -17.59 7.35 -9.11
CA LYS A 500 -18.58 6.61 -8.32
C LYS A 500 -18.49 6.94 -6.83
N ASP A 501 -18.55 5.92 -5.99
CA ASP A 501 -18.49 5.96 -4.53
C ASP A 501 -17.19 6.59 -3.98
N PHE A 502 -16.14 6.73 -4.79
CA PHE A 502 -14.90 7.41 -4.41
C PHE A 502 -14.94 8.94 -4.57
N TRP A 503 -16.08 9.54 -4.91
CA TRP A 503 -16.12 10.98 -5.17
C TRP A 503 -15.73 11.84 -3.97
N ARG A 504 -16.08 11.44 -2.74
CA ARG A 504 -15.67 12.16 -1.52
C ARG A 504 -14.15 12.11 -1.33
N VAL A 505 -13.53 10.97 -1.64
CA VAL A 505 -12.07 10.83 -1.64
C VAL A 505 -11.44 11.75 -2.68
N ALA A 506 -11.96 11.75 -3.91
CA ALA A 506 -11.47 12.63 -4.97
C ALA A 506 -11.66 14.10 -4.62
N LEU A 507 -12.79 14.49 -4.04
CA LEU A 507 -13.03 15.85 -3.57
C LEU A 507 -12.02 16.27 -2.49
N LEU A 508 -11.78 15.43 -1.47
CA LEU A 508 -10.79 15.69 -0.44
C LEU A 508 -9.40 15.90 -1.04
N VAL A 509 -8.95 15.00 -1.91
CA VAL A 509 -7.65 15.10 -2.59
C VAL A 509 -7.57 16.36 -3.45
N SER A 510 -8.68 16.78 -4.05
CA SER A 510 -8.75 18.02 -4.84
C SER A 510 -8.53 19.27 -4.01
N THR A 511 -9.05 19.31 -2.78
CA THR A 511 -8.80 20.44 -1.87
C THR A 511 -7.32 20.62 -1.56
N LEU A 512 -6.50 19.57 -1.72
CA LEU A 512 -5.06 19.65 -1.49
C LEU A 512 -4.32 20.48 -2.54
N LEU A 513 -4.87 20.57 -3.76
CA LEU A 513 -4.34 21.35 -4.88
C LEU A 513 -4.93 22.76 -4.96
N HIS A 514 -5.93 23.10 -4.13
CA HIS A 514 -6.55 24.41 -4.18
C HIS A 514 -5.50 25.49 -3.84
N PRO A 515 -5.24 26.46 -4.74
CA PRO A 515 -4.24 27.49 -4.50
C PRO A 515 -4.64 28.37 -3.31
N ASP A 516 -3.67 28.66 -2.43
CA ASP A 516 -3.84 29.55 -1.30
C ASP A 516 -4.04 31.00 -1.81
N VAL A 517 -5.28 31.42 -1.99
CA VAL A 517 -5.62 32.83 -2.28
C VAL A 517 -5.33 33.69 -1.02
N SER A 518 -4.06 34.05 -0.80
CA SER A 518 -3.59 35.22 -0.04
C SER A 518 -2.05 35.16 0.09
N GLU A 519 -1.33 35.93 -0.73
CA GLU A 519 0.14 35.96 -0.81
C GLU A 519 0.82 36.77 0.32
N HIS A 520 0.08 37.25 1.31
CA HIS A 520 0.61 38.09 2.38
C HIS A 520 0.00 37.70 3.71
N GLU A 521 0.50 36.63 4.32
CA GLU A 521 0.64 36.48 5.78
C GLU A 521 1.20 35.10 6.08
N SER A 522 2.08 35.03 7.08
CA SER A 522 2.55 33.82 7.74
C SER A 522 1.42 33.11 8.50
N SER A 523 0.34 32.78 7.81
CA SER A 523 -0.81 32.10 8.40
C SER A 523 -0.44 30.66 8.77
N GLY A 524 -0.73 30.27 10.01
CA GLY A 524 -0.36 28.96 10.55
C GLY A 524 -1.00 27.80 9.79
N LYS A 525 -0.39 26.61 9.88
CA LYS A 525 -0.87 25.36 9.26
C LYS A 525 -2.36 25.12 9.50
N ASP A 526 -2.87 25.51 10.67
CA ASP A 526 -4.27 25.31 11.07
C ASP A 526 -5.25 26.15 10.24
N ILE A 527 -4.88 27.37 9.84
CA ILE A 527 -5.74 28.24 9.03
C ILE A 527 -5.92 27.65 7.62
N GLN A 528 -4.85 27.11 7.04
CA GLN A 528 -4.89 26.47 5.73
C GLN A 528 -5.74 25.18 5.75
N LEU A 529 -5.58 24.38 6.81
CA LEU A 529 -6.38 23.18 7.00
C LEU A 529 -7.87 23.52 7.13
N GLU A 530 -8.21 24.57 7.88
CA GLU A 530 -9.59 25.04 8.03
C GLU A 530 -10.18 25.55 6.71
N LYS A 531 -9.40 26.27 5.89
CA LYS A 531 -9.83 26.70 4.56
C LYS A 531 -10.16 25.49 3.67
N ARG A 532 -9.29 24.48 3.64
CA ARG A 532 -9.51 23.24 2.86
C ARG A 532 -10.74 22.49 3.34
N ARG A 533 -10.95 22.39 4.66
CA ARG A 533 -12.15 21.81 5.26
C ARG A 533 -13.42 22.55 4.84
N LYS A 534 -13.40 23.89 4.86
CA LYS A 534 -14.54 24.71 4.41
C LYS A 534 -14.83 24.51 2.93
N THR A 535 -13.81 24.48 2.07
CA THR A 535 -13.97 24.16 0.64
C THR A 535 -14.58 22.77 0.44
N PHE A 536 -14.11 21.76 1.17
CA PHE A 536 -14.68 20.41 1.12
C PHE A 536 -16.17 20.43 1.44
N LYS A 537 -16.55 21.03 2.58
CA LYS A 537 -17.95 21.10 3.03
C LYS A 537 -18.84 21.86 2.04
N LEU A 538 -18.38 23.00 1.55
CA LEU A 538 -19.14 23.81 0.59
C LEU A 538 -19.45 23.04 -0.70
N VAL A 539 -18.46 22.33 -1.24
CA VAL A 539 -18.65 21.52 -2.46
C VAL A 539 -19.53 20.29 -2.18
N GLU A 540 -19.34 19.64 -1.02
CA GLU A 540 -20.19 18.52 -0.57
C GLU A 540 -21.67 18.96 -0.43
N ASP A 541 -21.93 20.07 0.24
CA ASP A 541 -23.27 20.63 0.41
C ASP A 541 -23.91 21.01 -0.93
N MET A 542 -23.12 21.54 -1.86
CA MET A 542 -23.59 21.85 -3.21
C MET A 542 -23.97 20.57 -3.99
N ILE A 543 -23.14 19.53 -3.93
CA ILE A 543 -23.45 18.23 -4.55
C ILE A 543 -24.76 17.68 -3.99
N SER A 544 -24.97 17.83 -2.68
CA SER A 544 -26.21 17.44 -2.00
C SER A 544 -27.41 18.29 -2.38
N LYS A 545 -27.27 19.61 -2.49
CA LYS A 545 -28.32 20.49 -3.00
C LYS A 545 -28.72 20.14 -4.43
N LEU A 546 -27.78 19.65 -5.23
CA LEU A 546 -28.04 19.13 -6.56
C LEU A 546 -28.58 17.67 -6.53
N GLY A 547 -28.67 16.98 -5.39
CA GLY A 547 -29.17 15.60 -5.38
C GLY A 547 -28.34 14.65 -6.27
N LEU A 548 -27.02 14.87 -6.32
CA LEU A 548 -26.09 14.12 -7.16
C LEU A 548 -25.32 13.05 -6.38
N GLU A 549 -25.57 12.90 -5.07
CA GLU A 549 -24.74 12.09 -4.16
C GLU A 549 -24.61 10.63 -4.57
N ASN A 550 -25.57 10.08 -5.32
CA ASN A 550 -25.60 8.71 -5.82
C ASN A 550 -25.82 8.64 -7.34
N VAL A 551 -25.47 9.70 -8.08
CA VAL A 551 -25.80 9.84 -9.51
C VAL A 551 -25.19 8.74 -10.40
N TRP A 552 -24.17 8.02 -9.95
CA TRP A 552 -23.62 6.85 -10.66
C TRP A 552 -24.58 5.65 -10.68
N GLU A 553 -25.52 5.57 -9.76
CA GLU A 553 -26.54 4.51 -9.71
C GLU A 553 -27.68 4.75 -10.69
N THR A 554 -27.86 6.00 -11.12
CA THR A 554 -28.91 6.38 -12.06
C THR A 554 -28.71 5.69 -13.40
N LYS A 555 -29.72 4.95 -13.87
CA LYS A 555 -29.71 4.32 -15.18
C LYS A 555 -30.14 5.33 -16.25
N PRO A 556 -29.59 5.24 -17.48
CA PRO A 556 -30.12 6.01 -18.61
C PRO A 556 -31.61 5.75 -18.79
N LEU A 557 -32.41 6.79 -18.99
CA LEU A 557 -33.85 6.70 -19.23
C LEU A 557 -34.20 5.91 -20.49
N VAL A 558 -33.30 5.92 -21.49
CA VAL A 558 -33.47 5.27 -22.79
C VAL A 558 -32.30 4.31 -23.01
N ASN A 559 -32.61 3.07 -23.37
CA ASN A 559 -31.62 2.03 -23.60
C ASN A 559 -31.07 2.03 -25.05
N GLY A 560 -30.02 1.25 -25.29
CA GLY A 560 -29.39 1.17 -26.61
C GLY A 560 -30.32 0.69 -27.74
N GLN A 561 -31.32 -0.14 -27.42
CA GLN A 561 -32.26 -0.64 -28.42
C GLN A 561 -33.27 0.43 -28.85
N GLU A 562 -33.76 1.22 -27.89
CA GLU A 562 -34.65 2.35 -28.15
C GLU A 562 -33.94 3.43 -28.97
N ILE A 563 -32.67 3.73 -28.65
CA ILE A 563 -31.83 4.64 -29.44
C ILE A 563 -31.73 4.17 -30.89
N MET A 564 -31.44 2.88 -31.10
CA MET A 564 -31.36 2.31 -32.45
C MET A 564 -32.68 2.41 -33.21
N LYS A 565 -33.81 2.18 -32.53
CA LYS A 565 -35.16 2.32 -33.12
C LYS A 565 -35.44 3.76 -33.55
N VAL A 566 -35.16 4.74 -32.68
CA VAL A 566 -35.41 6.16 -32.97
C VAL A 566 -34.50 6.67 -34.10
N LEU A 567 -33.25 6.23 -34.14
CA LEU A 567 -32.27 6.67 -35.13
C LEU A 567 -32.24 5.81 -36.41
N ASN A 568 -33.12 4.81 -36.53
CA ASN A 568 -33.14 3.85 -37.64
C ASN A 568 -31.80 3.13 -37.88
N LEU A 569 -31.06 2.80 -36.81
CA LEU A 569 -29.76 2.15 -36.89
C LEU A 569 -29.92 0.62 -36.90
N GLN A 570 -29.28 -0.04 -37.86
CA GLN A 570 -29.34 -1.50 -38.04
C GLN A 570 -28.40 -2.27 -37.09
N ARG A 571 -27.35 -1.62 -36.56
CA ARG A 571 -26.40 -2.22 -35.63
C ARG A 571 -25.99 -1.22 -34.56
N GLY A 572 -25.76 -1.73 -33.35
CA GLY A 572 -25.10 -0.99 -32.29
C GLY A 572 -23.68 -0.60 -32.70
N GLY A 573 -23.16 0.50 -32.14
CA GLY A 573 -21.84 0.99 -32.50
C GLY A 573 -21.45 2.28 -31.78
N PRO A 574 -20.35 2.94 -32.22
CA PRO A 574 -19.87 4.19 -31.64
C PRO A 574 -20.95 5.29 -31.57
N ILE A 575 -21.81 5.36 -32.58
CA ILE A 575 -22.93 6.33 -32.64
C ILE A 575 -23.92 6.12 -31.50
N VAL A 576 -24.27 4.86 -31.17
CA VAL A 576 -25.17 4.56 -30.05
C VAL A 576 -24.52 4.96 -28.72
N ARG A 577 -23.21 4.76 -28.56
CA ARG A 577 -22.48 5.22 -27.36
C ARG A 577 -22.45 6.75 -27.25
N GLU A 578 -22.26 7.45 -28.36
CA GLU A 578 -22.32 8.92 -28.42
C GLU A 578 -23.71 9.42 -27.95
N TRP A 579 -24.78 8.80 -28.44
CA TRP A 579 -26.14 9.16 -28.03
C TRP A 579 -26.47 8.76 -26.59
N GLN A 580 -25.99 7.62 -26.11
CA GLN A 580 -26.13 7.25 -24.70
C GLN A 580 -25.48 8.28 -23.78
N GLN A 581 -24.33 8.82 -24.18
CA GLN A 581 -23.66 9.90 -23.46
C GLN A 581 -24.49 11.19 -23.49
N LYS A 582 -24.98 11.60 -24.66
CA LYS A 582 -25.85 12.80 -24.77
C LYS A 582 -27.16 12.66 -23.99
N ILE A 583 -27.77 11.48 -23.98
CA ILE A 583 -28.95 11.18 -23.16
C ILE A 583 -28.63 11.32 -21.68
N MET A 584 -27.46 10.86 -21.24
CA MET A 584 -27.03 11.02 -19.85
C MET A 584 -26.84 12.50 -19.49
N GLU A 585 -26.21 13.29 -20.36
CA GLU A 585 -26.07 14.74 -20.17
C GLU A 585 -27.44 15.44 -20.10
N TRP A 586 -28.34 15.10 -21.01
CA TRP A 586 -29.71 15.62 -21.00
C TRP A 586 -30.48 15.24 -19.73
N GLN A 587 -30.37 13.98 -19.30
CA GLN A 587 -31.00 13.47 -18.09
C GLN A 587 -30.44 14.15 -16.83
N LEU A 588 -29.15 14.46 -16.81
CA LEU A 588 -28.53 15.23 -15.74
C LEU A 588 -29.10 16.65 -15.69
N ALA A 589 -29.34 17.29 -16.83
CA ALA A 589 -29.98 18.61 -16.88
C ALA A 589 -31.48 18.61 -16.51
N HIS A 590 -32.18 17.48 -16.69
CA HIS A 590 -33.61 17.34 -16.47
C HIS A 590 -33.90 16.21 -15.47
N PRO A 591 -33.60 16.38 -14.17
CA PRO A 591 -33.65 15.30 -13.18
C PRO A 591 -35.06 14.73 -12.93
N ALA A 592 -36.11 15.49 -13.25
CA ALA A 592 -37.52 15.07 -13.11
C ALA A 592 -38.14 14.55 -14.42
N ALA A 593 -37.36 14.51 -15.52
CA ALA A 593 -37.90 14.15 -16.82
C ALA A 593 -38.18 12.64 -16.96
N THR A 594 -39.19 12.36 -17.77
CA THR A 594 -39.68 11.02 -18.07
C THR A 594 -38.97 10.41 -19.29
N THR A 595 -39.11 9.09 -19.45
CA THR A 595 -38.61 8.39 -20.64
C THR A 595 -39.22 8.92 -21.92
N ASP A 596 -40.50 9.31 -21.91
CA ASP A 596 -41.19 9.84 -23.09
C ASP A 596 -40.64 11.19 -23.53
N GLU A 597 -40.41 12.11 -22.59
CA GLU A 597 -39.76 13.41 -22.86
C GLU A 597 -38.33 13.22 -23.39
N CYS A 598 -37.58 12.24 -22.87
CA CYS A 598 -36.26 11.91 -23.36
C CYS A 598 -36.28 11.38 -24.81
N LEU A 599 -37.28 10.57 -25.16
CA LEU A 599 -37.46 10.04 -26.52
C LEU A 599 -37.86 11.13 -27.50
N GLU A 600 -38.70 12.08 -27.07
CA GLU A 600 -39.06 13.26 -27.87
C GLU A 600 -37.85 14.13 -28.17
N TRP A 601 -37.08 14.50 -27.15
CA TRP A 601 -35.83 15.25 -27.31
C TRP A 601 -34.84 14.52 -28.23
N LEU A 602 -34.71 13.18 -28.11
CA LEU A 602 -33.83 12.38 -28.98
C LEU A 602 -34.24 12.49 -30.46
N ARG A 603 -35.55 12.49 -30.76
CA ARG A 603 -36.06 12.68 -32.14
C ARG A 603 -35.72 14.07 -32.66
N GLU A 604 -35.95 15.11 -31.86
CA GLU A 604 -35.65 16.49 -32.24
C GLU A 604 -34.14 16.74 -32.47
N ALA A 605 -33.31 16.29 -31.54
CA ALA A 605 -31.86 16.45 -31.60
C ALA A 605 -31.25 15.70 -32.80
N SER A 606 -31.79 14.52 -33.12
CA SER A 606 -31.34 13.75 -34.29
C SER A 606 -31.77 14.40 -35.61
N ALA A 607 -32.99 14.96 -35.69
CA ALA A 607 -33.46 15.71 -36.85
C ALA A 607 -32.62 16.98 -37.12
N LYS A 608 -32.15 17.68 -36.07
CA LYS A 608 -31.23 18.82 -36.21
C LYS A 608 -29.87 18.41 -36.81
N ARG A 609 -29.33 17.23 -36.44
CA ARG A 609 -28.08 16.69 -36.99
C ARG A 609 -28.18 16.37 -38.49
N VAL A 610 -29.33 15.85 -38.95
CA VAL A 610 -29.57 15.54 -40.37
C VAL A 610 -29.68 16.81 -41.24
N LYS A 611 -29.98 17.97 -40.65
CA LYS A 611 -30.02 19.26 -41.37
C LYS A 611 -28.67 19.98 -41.46
N MET A 612 -27.64 19.52 -40.73
CA MET A 612 -26.31 20.14 -40.67
C MET A 612 -25.21 19.31 -41.36
N VAL A 613 -25.53 18.10 -41.81
CA VAL A 613 -24.69 17.23 -42.66
C VAL A 613 -25.24 17.31 -44.06
#